data_AF-A0A9Q0EXZ2-F1
#
_entry.id   AF-A0A9Q0EXZ2-F1
#
_cell.length_a   1.000
_cell.length_b   1.000
_cell.length_c   1.000
_cell.angle_alpha   90.00
_cell.angle_beta   90.00
_cell.angle_gamma   90.00
#
_symmetry.space_group_name_H-M   'P 1'
#
loop_
_entity.id
_entity.type
_entity.pdbx_description
1 polymer ?
#
loop_
_entity_poly.entity_id
_entity_poly.type
_entity_poly.pdbx_seq_one_letter_code
_entity_poly.pdbx_strand_id
1 'polypeptide(L)'
;MDTMITETPITDTPITNTPITDTPLTDTLITDTTMRDTLITDTPITNTPITDAPLTDTLITDTTMRDTLITYALITDPPITDILITDTPLTETPITDTVIKDAVKRTPR
;
A
#
# COMPACT_ATOMS: atom_id res chain seq x y z
N MET A 1 15.05 -12.91 -4.47
CA MET A 1 14.27 -14.16 -4.46
C MET A 1 12.88 -13.69 -4.23
N ASP A 2 12.21 -13.45 -5.35
CA ASP A 2 11.10 -12.51 -5.37
C ASP A 2 9.89 -13.35 -4.99
N THR A 3 9.30 -13.00 -3.85
CA THR A 3 8.21 -13.77 -3.28
C THR A 3 6.93 -13.14 -3.75
N MET A 4 6.11 -13.86 -4.50
CA MET A 4 4.78 -13.39 -4.88
C MET A 4 3.76 -13.86 -3.85
N ILE A 5 2.85 -12.97 -3.48
CA ILE A 5 1.73 -13.26 -2.58
C ILE A 5 0.46 -13.16 -3.40
N THR A 6 -0.26 -14.28 -3.52
CA THR A 6 -1.45 -14.38 -4.37
C THR A 6 -2.57 -15.07 -3.63
N GLU A 7 -3.81 -14.57 -3.75
CA GLU A 7 -5.02 -15.18 -3.20
C GLU A 7 -4.96 -15.45 -1.69
N THR A 8 -4.26 -14.60 -0.94
CA THR A 8 -4.10 -14.76 0.51
C THR A 8 -4.78 -13.63 1.28
N PRO A 9 -5.52 -13.93 2.35
CA PRO A 9 -5.91 -12.93 3.31
C PRO A 9 -4.77 -12.66 4.31
N ILE A 10 -4.46 -11.38 4.53
CA ILE A 10 -3.61 -10.90 5.61
C ILE A 10 -4.52 -10.12 6.54
N THR A 11 -4.75 -10.65 7.73
CA THR A 11 -5.71 -10.10 8.70
C THR A 11 -5.06 -9.99 10.07
N ASP A 12 -5.39 -8.94 10.82
CA ASP A 12 -4.97 -8.74 12.21
C ASP A 12 -3.44 -8.85 12.43
N THR A 13 -2.66 -8.46 11.42
CA THR A 13 -1.21 -8.69 11.42
C THR A 13 -0.46 -7.37 11.61
N PRO A 14 0.30 -7.21 12.72
CA PRO A 14 1.24 -6.11 12.84
C PRO A 14 2.52 -6.44 12.05
N ILE A 15 2.94 -5.53 11.16
CA ILE A 15 4.20 -5.60 10.43
C ILE A 15 5.07 -4.45 10.91
N THR A 16 6.23 -4.75 11.50
CA THR A 16 7.11 -3.73 12.09
C THR A 16 8.55 -3.94 11.69
N ASN A 17 9.26 -2.88 11.28
CA ASN A 17 10.67 -2.92 10.91
C ASN A 17 10.99 -3.92 9.79
N THR A 18 10.08 -4.05 8.83
CA THR A 18 10.18 -5.04 7.75
C THR A 18 10.41 -4.35 6.41
N PRO A 19 11.46 -4.73 5.67
CA PRO A 19 11.57 -4.41 4.25
C PRO A 19 10.73 -5.39 3.43
N ILE A 20 9.89 -4.86 2.56
CA ILE A 20 9.12 -5.56 1.54
C ILE A 20 9.60 -5.02 0.20
N THR A 21 10.33 -5.85 -0.54
CA THR A 21 10.96 -5.46 -1.80
C THR A 21 10.66 -6.54 -2.82
N ASP A 22 10.36 -6.15 -4.07
CA ASP A 22 10.09 -7.07 -5.17
C ASP A 22 9.04 -8.13 -4.81
N THR A 23 7.99 -7.74 -4.07
CA THR A 23 6.97 -8.66 -3.53
C THR A 23 5.59 -8.31 -4.10
N PRO A 24 5.25 -8.76 -5.32
CA PRO A 24 3.95 -8.49 -5.91
C PRO A 24 2.81 -9.06 -5.05
N LEU A 25 1.78 -8.25 -4.83
CA LEU A 25 0.53 -8.60 -4.18
C LEU A 25 -0.56 -8.68 -5.24
N THR A 26 -1.21 -9.83 -5.38
CA THR A 26 -2.31 -10.01 -6.35
C THR A 26 -3.47 -10.73 -5.70
N ASP A 27 -4.69 -10.24 -5.90
CA ASP A 27 -5.92 -10.84 -5.34
C ASP A 27 -5.82 -11.10 -3.82
N THR A 28 -5.10 -10.23 -3.10
CA THR A 28 -4.82 -10.34 -1.67
C THR A 28 -5.80 -9.46 -0.91
N LEU A 29 -6.36 -9.94 0.20
CA LEU A 29 -7.20 -9.12 1.07
C LEU A 29 -6.38 -8.69 2.28
N ILE A 30 -6.24 -7.40 2.52
CA ILE A 30 -5.54 -6.86 3.69
C ILE A 30 -6.55 -6.16 4.59
N THR A 31 -6.75 -6.68 5.80
CA THR A 31 -7.61 -6.04 6.80
C THR A 31 -6.93 -5.96 8.15
N ASP A 32 -7.24 -4.92 8.93
CA ASP A 32 -6.80 -4.77 10.32
C ASP A 32 -5.27 -4.92 10.49
N THR A 33 -4.52 -4.49 9.48
CA THR A 33 -3.07 -4.71 9.36
C THR A 33 -2.35 -3.40 9.60
N THR A 34 -1.60 -3.31 10.69
CA THR A 34 -0.81 -2.11 11.01
C THR A 34 0.62 -2.28 10.51
N MET A 35 1.11 -1.32 9.73
CA MET A 35 2.52 -1.28 9.30
C MET A 35 3.24 -0.12 9.96
N ARG A 36 4.39 -0.41 10.57
CA ARG A 36 5.21 0.61 11.25
C ARG A 36 6.68 0.45 10.93
N ASP A 37 7.38 1.54 10.65
CA ASP A 37 8.82 1.52 10.35
C ASP A 37 9.15 0.56 9.18
N THR A 38 8.26 0.48 8.18
CA THR A 38 8.39 -0.46 7.06
C THR A 38 8.91 0.22 5.80
N LEU A 39 9.67 -0.51 5.00
CA LEU A 39 10.12 -0.06 3.69
C LEU A 39 9.41 -0.92 2.62
N ILE A 40 8.67 -0.30 1.71
CA ILE A 40 8.00 -0.97 0.59
C ILE A 40 8.61 -0.41 -0.70
N THR A 41 9.29 -1.26 -1.47
CA THR A 41 9.92 -0.86 -2.74
C THR A 41 9.55 -1.85 -3.84
N ASP A 42 9.45 -1.36 -5.08
CA ASP A 42 9.30 -2.19 -6.28
C ASP A 42 8.15 -3.22 -6.16
N THR A 43 7.03 -2.79 -5.57
CA THR A 43 5.93 -3.69 -5.19
C THR A 43 4.68 -3.39 -6.03
N PRO A 44 4.35 -4.22 -7.02
CA PRO A 44 3.05 -4.16 -7.71
C PRO A 44 1.93 -4.69 -6.82
N ILE A 45 0.84 -3.95 -6.71
CA ILE A 45 -0.37 -4.31 -5.97
C ILE A 45 -1.55 -4.29 -6.95
N THR A 46 -2.20 -5.43 -7.13
CA THR A 46 -3.32 -5.58 -8.07
C THR A 46 -4.49 -6.28 -7.41
N ASN A 47 -5.72 -5.82 -7.67
CA ASN A 47 -6.97 -6.41 -7.15
C ASN A 47 -6.95 -6.65 -5.63
N THR A 48 -6.35 -5.74 -4.87
CA THR A 48 -6.13 -5.92 -3.43
C THR A 48 -7.02 -4.95 -2.67
N PRO A 49 -8.08 -5.41 -1.99
CA PRO A 49 -8.79 -4.57 -1.02
C PRO A 49 -7.93 -4.40 0.24
N ILE A 50 -7.77 -3.16 0.69
CA ILE A 50 -7.04 -2.77 1.90
C ILE A 50 -8.00 -1.99 2.79
N THR A 51 -8.29 -2.53 3.97
CA THR A 51 -9.23 -1.94 4.92
C THR A 51 -8.61 -1.85 6.30
N ASP A 52 -8.84 -0.75 7.03
CA ASP A 52 -8.37 -0.58 8.42
C ASP A 52 -6.87 -0.89 8.56
N ALA A 53 -6.06 -0.29 7.69
CA ALA A 53 -4.63 -0.55 7.59
C ALA A 53 -3.81 0.73 7.87
N PRO A 54 -3.49 1.04 9.14
CA PRO A 54 -2.64 2.17 9.47
C PRO A 54 -1.20 1.95 9.00
N LEU A 55 -0.63 2.95 8.34
CA LEU A 55 0.76 3.03 7.91
C LEU A 55 1.43 4.19 8.64
N THR A 56 2.47 3.91 9.43
CA THR A 56 3.22 4.91 10.20
C THR A 56 4.70 4.75 9.94
N ASP A 57 5.40 5.84 9.61
CA ASP A 57 6.83 5.82 9.28
C ASP A 57 7.16 4.81 8.16
N THR A 58 6.24 4.63 7.20
CA THR A 58 6.37 3.65 6.11
C THR A 58 6.91 4.31 4.84
N LEU A 59 8.14 4.04 4.44
CA LEU A 59 8.65 4.53 3.15
C LEU A 59 8.09 3.66 2.01
N ILE A 60 7.42 4.29 1.03
CA ILE A 60 6.91 3.61 -0.17
C ILE A 60 7.57 4.22 -1.41
N THR A 61 8.28 3.41 -2.19
CA THR A 61 8.87 3.80 -3.46
C THR A 61 8.53 2.82 -4.59
N ASP A 62 8.49 3.30 -5.83
CA ASP A 62 8.37 2.48 -7.04
C ASP A 62 7.22 1.46 -6.99
N THR A 63 6.10 1.87 -6.39
CA THR A 63 4.95 1.01 -6.13
C THR A 63 3.82 1.33 -7.10
N THR A 64 3.25 0.31 -7.73
CA THR A 64 2.11 0.47 -8.64
C THR A 64 0.88 -0.18 -8.03
N MET A 65 -0.20 0.59 -7.89
CA MET A 65 -1.50 0.10 -7.42
C MET A 65 -2.53 0.13 -8.54
N ARG A 66 -3.15 -1.02 -8.82
CA ARG A 66 -4.20 -1.17 -9.83
C ARG A 66 -5.40 -1.92 -9.25
N ASP A 67 -6.61 -1.47 -9.58
CA ASP A 67 -7.86 -2.16 -9.19
C ASP A 67 -7.93 -2.44 -7.67
N THR A 68 -7.33 -1.56 -6.86
CA THR A 68 -7.15 -1.73 -5.41
C THR A 68 -8.17 -0.84 -4.69
N LEU A 69 -8.89 -1.36 -3.71
CA LEU A 69 -9.83 -0.55 -2.92
C LEU A 69 -9.16 -0.23 -1.59
N ILE A 70 -8.99 1.05 -1.24
CA ILE A 70 -8.41 1.44 0.05
C ILE A 70 -9.47 2.18 0.87
N THR A 71 -9.79 1.62 2.04
CA THR A 71 -10.76 2.17 2.98
C THR A 71 -10.13 2.27 4.36
N TYR A 72 -10.26 3.41 5.06
CA TYR A 72 -9.74 3.59 6.43
C TYR A 72 -8.24 3.31 6.59
N ALA A 73 -7.42 3.65 5.58
CA ALA A 73 -5.97 3.69 5.74
C ALA A 73 -5.55 5.05 6.33
N LEU A 74 -5.07 5.05 7.57
CA LEU A 74 -4.39 6.21 8.16
C LEU A 74 -2.93 6.16 7.74
N ILE A 75 -2.45 7.23 7.11
CA ILE A 75 -1.10 7.32 6.56
C ILE A 75 -0.38 8.50 7.23
N THR A 76 0.61 8.22 8.08
CA THR A 76 1.32 9.24 8.89
C THR A 76 2.83 9.16 8.71
N ASP A 77 3.44 10.29 8.37
CA ASP A 77 4.89 10.44 8.13
C ASP A 77 5.56 9.51 7.09
N PRO A 78 4.90 8.99 6.03
CA PRO A 78 5.63 8.27 5.01
C PRO A 78 6.22 9.24 3.99
N PRO A 79 7.50 9.06 3.60
CA PRO A 79 7.95 9.52 2.30
C PRO A 79 7.33 8.59 1.25
N ILE A 80 6.57 9.14 0.31
CA ILE A 80 5.96 8.42 -0.81
C ILE A 80 6.57 8.96 -2.10
N THR A 81 7.22 8.10 -2.89
CA THR A 81 7.87 8.50 -4.15
C THR A 81 7.53 7.53 -5.27
N ASP A 82 7.34 8.03 -6.49
CA ASP A 82 7.14 7.21 -7.70
C ASP A 82 6.01 6.17 -7.58
N ILE A 83 4.84 6.63 -7.10
CA ILE A 83 3.63 5.79 -7.04
C ILE A 83 2.74 6.04 -8.25
N LEU A 84 2.36 4.95 -8.92
CA LEU A 84 1.33 4.94 -9.94
C LEU A 84 0.05 4.32 -9.39
N ILE A 85 -1.04 5.11 -9.34
CA ILE A 85 -2.35 4.65 -8.88
C ILE A 85 -3.33 4.66 -10.05
N THR A 86 -3.88 3.50 -10.38
CA THR A 86 -4.89 3.34 -11.45
C THR A 86 -6.10 2.60 -10.88
N ASP A 87 -7.31 3.07 -11.20
CA ASP A 87 -8.57 2.38 -10.87
C ASP A 87 -8.72 2.03 -9.38
N THR A 88 -8.12 2.86 -8.52
CA THR A 88 -8.07 2.63 -7.06
C THR A 88 -8.97 3.63 -6.34
N PRO A 89 -10.20 3.24 -5.96
CA PRO A 89 -11.04 4.06 -5.07
C PRO A 89 -10.38 4.21 -3.70
N LEU A 90 -10.37 5.45 -3.20
CA LEU A 90 -9.88 5.80 -1.86
C LEU A 90 -11.04 6.39 -1.06
N THR A 91 -11.36 5.79 0.08
CA THR A 91 -12.45 6.24 0.96
C THR A 91 -11.94 6.39 2.38
N GLU A 92 -12.17 7.55 2.99
CA GLU A 92 -11.81 7.81 4.40
C GLU A 92 -10.33 7.47 4.72
N THR A 93 -9.43 7.94 3.86
CA THR A 93 -7.97 7.75 4.00
C THR A 93 -7.31 9.05 4.44
N PRO A 94 -7.28 9.36 5.76
CA PRO A 94 -6.56 10.52 6.24
C PRO A 94 -5.06 10.35 5.99
N ILE A 95 -4.49 11.33 5.27
CA ILE A 95 -3.05 11.40 4.98
C ILE A 95 -2.52 12.65 5.70
N THR A 96 -1.58 12.45 6.62
CA THR A 96 -0.98 13.53 7.42
C THR A 96 0.54 13.48 7.32
N ASP A 97 1.16 14.67 7.28
CA ASP A 97 2.61 14.86 7.29
C ASP A 97 3.39 14.04 6.24
N THR A 98 2.72 13.77 5.12
CA THR A 98 3.26 12.96 4.03
C THR A 98 3.98 13.83 3.00
N VAL A 99 5.17 13.41 2.60
CA VAL A 99 5.89 14.00 1.46
C VAL A 99 5.66 13.11 0.25
N ILE A 100 4.79 13.54 -0.67
CA ILE A 100 4.52 12.83 -1.93
C ILE A 100 5.34 13.47 -3.06
N LYS A 101 6.19 12.67 -3.71
CA LYS A 101 6.93 13.03 -4.92
C LYS A 101 6.50 12.12 -6.07
N ASP A 102 6.19 12.72 -7.21
CA ASP A 102 5.91 12.01 -8.46
C ASP A 102 4.81 10.94 -8.37
N ALA A 103 3.69 11.27 -7.70
CA ALA A 103 2.50 10.43 -7.71
C ALA A 103 1.62 10.72 -8.93
N VAL A 104 1.27 9.67 -9.67
CA VAL A 104 0.37 9.76 -10.83
C VAL A 104 -0.90 8.98 -10.53
N LYS A 105 -2.03 9.69 -10.39
CA LYS A 105 -3.36 9.07 -10.35
C LYS A 105 -3.98 9.09 -11.74
N ARG A 106 -4.27 7.91 -12.29
CA ARG A 106 -5.03 7.76 -13.53
C ARG A 106 -6.43 7.26 -13.18
N THR A 107 -7.44 8.10 -13.43
CA THR A 107 -8.84 7.68 -13.35
C THR A 107 -9.24 7.01 -14.67
N PRO A 108 -9.98 5.88 -14.62
CA PRO A 108 -10.53 5.29 -15.84
C PRO A 108 -11.60 6.22 -16.41
N ARG A 109 -11.76 6.18 -17.73
CA ARG A 109 -12.85 6.89 -18.43
C ARG A 109 -14.20 6.24 -18.17
#